data_AF-A0A0B7BXL7-F1
#
_entry.id   AF-A0A0B7BXL7-F1
#
_cell.length_a   1.000
_cell.length_b   1.000
_cell.length_c   1.000
_cell.angle_alpha   90.00
_cell.angle_beta   90.00
_cell.angle_gamma   90.00
#
_symmetry.space_group_name_H-M   'P 1'
#
loop_
_entity.id
_entity.type
_entity.pdbx_description
1 polymer ?
#
loop_
_entity_poly.entity_id
_entity_poly.type
_entity_poly.pdbx_seq_one_letter_code
_entity_poly.pdbx_strand_id
1 'polypeptide(L)'
;RDFPRKRSLIDMPVVTTLYYCCLYHFDLTENSLGSPEAIRKRHQISDKQYTWTVISARSKLRQWKDIETLLTTKGWFGGTKMKSVVTFDKIVSILHKNCAPPDILEKYLALIDDLELRLNLAKKVTCPKAVVD
;
A
#
# COMPACT_ATOMS: atom_id res chain seq x y z
N ARG A 1 11.17 12.67 -17.70
CA ARG A 1 11.07 11.60 -16.68
C ARG A 1 10.79 10.33 -17.43
N ASP A 2 11.70 9.37 -17.48
CA ASP A 2 11.43 8.11 -18.20
C ASP A 2 10.42 7.27 -17.43
N PHE A 3 9.36 6.87 -18.12
CA PHE A 3 8.31 6.01 -17.59
C PHE A 3 8.12 4.79 -18.51
N PRO A 4 8.33 3.56 -18.02
CA PRO A 4 8.86 3.21 -16.69
C PRO A 4 10.35 3.55 -16.51
N ARG A 5 10.81 3.65 -15.26
CA ARG A 5 12.23 3.94 -14.98
C ARG A 5 13.08 2.75 -15.42
N LYS A 6 13.93 2.95 -16.44
CA LYS A 6 14.86 1.92 -16.92
C LYS A 6 15.95 1.68 -15.86
N ARG A 7 15.83 0.61 -15.08
CA ARG A 7 16.84 0.10 -14.16
C ARG A 7 16.86 -1.43 -14.29
N SER A 8 18.05 -2.03 -14.32
CA SER A 8 18.15 -3.49 -14.29
C SER A 8 17.56 -4.04 -13.00
N LEU A 9 16.76 -5.09 -13.11
CA LEU A 9 16.23 -5.88 -12.00
C LEU A 9 17.01 -7.18 -11.78
N ILE A 10 18.00 -7.46 -12.63
CA ILE A 10 18.88 -8.63 -12.50
C ILE A 10 19.66 -8.51 -11.18
N ASP A 11 19.82 -9.62 -10.47
CA ASP A 11 20.48 -9.76 -9.17
C ASP A 11 19.85 -8.93 -8.02
N MET A 12 18.65 -8.39 -8.22
CA MET A 12 17.90 -7.72 -7.16
C MET A 12 17.07 -8.73 -6.35
N PRO A 13 16.86 -8.48 -5.05
CA PRO A 13 15.93 -9.28 -4.26
C PRO A 13 14.54 -9.32 -4.90
N VAL A 14 13.86 -10.47 -4.81
CA VAL A 14 12.52 -10.66 -5.38
C VAL A 14 11.54 -9.58 -4.92
N VAL A 15 11.61 -9.13 -3.66
CA VAL A 15 10.76 -8.06 -3.13
C VAL A 15 11.00 -6.71 -3.83
N THR A 16 12.23 -6.44 -4.30
CA THR A 16 12.57 -5.26 -5.07
C THR A 16 11.96 -5.33 -6.47
N THR A 17 12.01 -6.50 -7.10
CA THR A 17 11.32 -6.77 -8.38
C THR A 17 9.81 -6.64 -8.23
N LEU A 18 9.22 -7.22 -7.18
CA LEU A 18 7.80 -7.05 -6.86
C LEU A 18 7.44 -5.57 -6.70
N TYR A 19 8.21 -4.82 -5.92
CA TYR A 19 8.00 -3.39 -5.72
C TYR A 19 8.03 -2.62 -7.04
N TYR A 20 8.99 -2.92 -7.93
CA TYR A 20 9.04 -2.35 -9.28
C TYR A 20 7.79 -2.69 -10.10
N CYS A 21 7.35 -3.96 -10.09
CA CYS A 21 6.13 -4.38 -10.77
C CYS A 21 4.89 -3.66 -10.23
N CYS A 22 4.78 -3.45 -8.91
CA CYS A 22 3.69 -2.67 -8.33
C CYS A 22 3.72 -1.18 -8.70
N LEU A 23 4.90 -0.63 -9.04
CA LEU A 23 5.01 0.74 -9.54
C LEU A 23 4.57 0.86 -11.00
N TYR A 24 4.97 -0.07 -11.87
CA TYR A 24 4.89 0.14 -13.32
C TYR A 24 3.99 -0.82 -14.07
N HIS A 25 3.60 -1.93 -13.44
CA HIS A 25 2.92 -3.06 -14.07
C HIS A 25 1.75 -3.58 -13.22
N PHE A 26 1.21 -2.73 -12.34
CA PHE A 26 0.19 -3.11 -11.36
C PHE A 26 -1.10 -3.63 -12.02
N ASP A 27 -1.48 -3.04 -13.15
CA ASP A 27 -2.73 -3.37 -13.86
C ASP A 27 -2.58 -4.55 -14.81
N LEU A 28 -1.39 -5.16 -14.90
CA LEU A 28 -1.21 -6.36 -15.72
C LEU A 28 -1.95 -7.54 -15.09
N THR A 29 -2.58 -8.34 -15.93
CA THR A 29 -3.24 -9.58 -15.51
C THR A 29 -2.22 -10.60 -15.03
N GLU A 30 -2.68 -11.55 -14.22
CA GLU A 30 -1.85 -12.61 -13.64
C GLU A 30 -1.07 -13.44 -14.69
N ASN A 31 -1.60 -13.54 -15.91
CA ASN A 31 -0.94 -14.27 -17.00
C ASN A 31 0.33 -13.57 -17.51
N SER A 32 0.52 -12.28 -17.16
CA SER A 32 1.76 -11.57 -17.43
C SER A 32 2.79 -11.85 -16.35
N LEU A 33 3.98 -12.32 -16.76
CA LEU A 33 5.11 -12.58 -15.87
C LEU A 33 5.55 -11.35 -15.07
N GLY A 34 5.27 -10.15 -15.58
CA GLY A 34 5.59 -8.88 -14.91
C GLY A 34 4.50 -8.39 -13.96
N SER A 35 3.35 -9.07 -13.86
CA SER A 35 2.29 -8.68 -12.93
C SER A 35 2.70 -8.96 -11.48
N PRO A 36 2.30 -8.10 -10.52
CA PRO A 36 2.55 -8.36 -9.10
C PRO A 36 2.04 -9.71 -8.61
N GLU A 37 0.87 -10.17 -9.09
CA GLU A 37 0.32 -11.47 -8.71
C GLU A 37 1.14 -12.64 -9.25
N ALA A 38 1.64 -12.57 -10.49
CA ALA A 38 2.52 -13.61 -11.03
C ALA A 38 3.80 -13.74 -10.19
N ILE A 39 4.41 -12.60 -9.82
CA ILE A 39 5.61 -12.58 -8.97
C ILE A 39 5.30 -13.16 -7.58
N ARG A 40 4.17 -12.78 -6.98
CA ARG A 40 3.73 -13.30 -5.67
C ARG A 40 3.62 -14.83 -5.70
N LYS A 41 2.88 -15.36 -6.67
CA LYS A 41 2.62 -16.81 -6.78
C LYS A 41 3.90 -17.59 -7.09
N ARG A 42 4.68 -17.14 -8.07
CA ARG A 42 5.90 -17.84 -8.52
C ARG A 42 6.95 -17.96 -7.43
N HIS A 43 7.12 -16.91 -6.63
CA HIS A 43 8.13 -16.86 -5.58
C HIS A 43 7.57 -17.08 -4.17
N GLN A 44 6.29 -17.49 -4.07
CA GLN A 44 5.62 -17.82 -2.80
C GLN A 44 5.74 -16.70 -1.76
N ILE A 45 5.57 -15.45 -2.21
CA ILE A 45 5.66 -14.28 -1.33
C ILE A 45 4.45 -14.30 -0.40
N SER A 46 4.70 -14.20 0.91
CA SER A 46 3.63 -14.19 1.91
C SER A 46 2.65 -13.03 1.69
N ASP A 47 1.38 -13.24 2.04
CA ASP A 47 0.34 -12.21 1.88
C ASP A 47 0.70 -10.91 2.62
N LYS A 48 1.37 -11.01 3.78
CA LYS A 48 1.83 -9.86 4.54
C LYS A 48 2.91 -9.07 3.81
N GLN A 49 3.93 -9.74 3.26
CA GLN A 49 4.97 -9.08 2.46
C GLN A 49 4.40 -8.49 1.17
N TYR A 50 3.50 -9.21 0.51
CA TYR A 50 2.86 -8.74 -0.71
C TYR A 50 2.02 -7.49 -0.44
N THR A 51 1.11 -7.54 0.52
CA THR A 51 0.24 -6.41 0.91
C THR A 51 1.06 -5.19 1.29
N TRP A 52 2.11 -5.39 2.11
CA TRP A 52 3.03 -4.30 2.48
C TRP A 52 3.70 -3.66 1.26
N THR A 53 4.17 -4.49 0.33
CA THR A 53 4.90 -4.04 -0.86
C THR A 53 3.99 -3.28 -1.82
N VAL A 54 2.78 -3.79 -2.07
CA VAL A 54 1.76 -3.13 -2.89
C VAL A 54 1.40 -1.78 -2.29
N ILE A 55 1.04 -1.73 -1.00
CA ILE A 55 0.67 -0.46 -0.34
C ILE A 55 1.83 0.54 -0.43
N SER A 56 3.07 0.10 -0.18
CA SER A 56 4.25 0.96 -0.25
C SER A 56 4.49 1.53 -1.66
N ALA A 57 4.33 0.71 -2.70
CA ALA A 57 4.53 1.12 -4.09
C ALA A 57 3.40 2.03 -4.58
N ARG A 58 2.13 1.64 -4.38
CA ARG A 58 0.97 2.44 -4.78
C ARG A 58 0.91 3.77 -4.02
N SER A 59 1.32 3.80 -2.75
CA SER A 59 1.42 5.04 -1.97
C SER A 59 2.43 6.02 -2.57
N LYS A 60 3.59 5.51 -3.03
CA LYS A 60 4.60 6.34 -3.69
C LYS A 60 4.08 7.01 -4.97
N LEU A 61 3.15 6.36 -5.66
CA LEU A 61 2.48 6.90 -6.84
C LEU A 61 1.20 7.67 -6.50
N ARG A 62 0.84 7.77 -5.21
CA ARG A 62 -0.40 8.38 -4.71
C ARG A 62 -1.66 7.75 -5.31
N GLN A 63 -1.59 6.46 -5.61
CA GLN A 63 -2.68 5.69 -6.19
C GLN A 63 -3.58 5.12 -5.08
N TRP A 64 -4.27 6.03 -4.38
CA TRP A 64 -5.04 5.70 -3.18
C TRP A 64 -6.22 4.75 -3.45
N LYS A 65 -6.83 4.86 -4.65
CA LYS A 65 -7.94 3.99 -5.09
C LYS A 65 -7.53 2.52 -5.20
N ASP A 66 -6.30 2.25 -5.61
CA ASP A 66 -5.79 0.88 -5.71
C ASP A 66 -5.55 0.27 -4.33
N ILE A 67 -5.08 1.10 -3.39
CA ILE A 67 -4.92 0.69 -1.99
C ILE A 67 -6.29 0.39 -1.38
N GLU A 68 -7.27 1.25 -1.63
CA GLU A 68 -8.65 1.01 -1.20
C GLU A 68 -9.20 -0.29 -1.79
N THR A 69 -8.99 -0.52 -3.09
CA THR A 69 -9.43 -1.74 -3.78
C THR A 69 -8.76 -2.98 -3.20
N LEU A 70 -7.45 -2.94 -2.97
CA LEU A 70 -6.68 -4.02 -2.34
C LEU A 70 -7.22 -4.38 -0.95
N LEU A 71 -7.58 -3.36 -0.17
CA LEU A 71 -8.05 -3.53 1.21
C LEU A 71 -9.55 -3.85 1.30
N THR A 72 -10.30 -3.72 0.21
CA THR A 72 -11.75 -3.92 0.20
C THR A 72 -12.11 -5.33 -0.25
N THR A 73 -12.77 -6.07 0.63
CA THR A 73 -13.36 -7.38 0.30
C THR A 73 -14.85 -7.22 0.01
N LYS A 74 -15.34 -7.78 -1.09
CA LYS A 74 -16.77 -7.89 -1.40
C LYS A 74 -17.38 -9.05 -0.60
N GLY A 75 -18.44 -8.76 0.14
CA GLY A 75 -19.28 -9.75 0.81
C GLY A 75 -20.30 -10.36 -0.13
N TRP A 76 -20.90 -11.47 0.31
CA TRP A 76 -21.87 -12.23 -0.49
C TRP A 76 -23.10 -11.40 -0.88
N PHE A 77 -23.64 -10.57 0.03
CA PHE A 77 -24.83 -9.76 -0.22
C PHE A 77 -24.52 -8.35 -0.75
N GLY A 78 -23.42 -8.17 -1.50
CA GLY A 78 -23.05 -6.87 -2.08
C GLY A 78 -22.47 -5.84 -1.09
N GLY A 79 -22.50 -6.12 0.22
CA GLY A 79 -21.79 -5.33 1.22
C GLY A 79 -20.28 -5.38 1.01
N THR A 80 -19.56 -4.32 1.35
CA THR A 80 -18.10 -4.29 1.32
C THR A 80 -17.54 -4.09 2.71
N LYS A 81 -16.39 -4.71 3.00
CA LYS A 81 -15.66 -4.48 4.26
C LYS A 81 -14.19 -4.34 3.96
N MET A 82 -13.54 -3.40 4.63
CA MET A 82 -12.09 -3.30 4.60
C MET A 82 -11.45 -4.32 5.55
N LYS A 83 -10.46 -5.04 5.04
CA LYS A 83 -9.65 -6.00 5.79
C LYS A 83 -8.20 -5.92 5.33
N SER A 84 -7.28 -6.24 6.24
CA SER A 84 -5.87 -6.31 5.90
C SER A 84 -5.14 -7.29 6.80
N VAL A 85 -4.13 -7.95 6.24
CA VAL A 85 -3.13 -8.73 6.98
C VAL A 85 -2.05 -7.84 7.61
N VAL A 86 -2.00 -6.56 7.22
CA VAL A 86 -1.17 -5.51 7.83
C VAL A 86 -2.07 -4.62 8.67
N THR A 87 -1.70 -4.37 9.93
CA THR A 87 -2.50 -3.54 10.83
C THR A 87 -2.64 -2.10 10.32
N PHE A 88 -3.81 -1.49 10.56
CA PHE A 88 -4.14 -0.18 9.99
C PHE A 88 -3.24 0.96 10.52
N ASP A 89 -2.67 0.84 11.73
CA ASP A 89 -1.66 1.78 12.24
C ASP A 89 -0.41 1.86 11.34
N LYS A 90 0.03 0.72 10.82
CA LYS A 90 1.16 0.65 9.90
C LYS A 90 0.79 1.17 8.52
N ILE A 91 -0.42 0.87 8.05
CA ILE A 91 -0.93 1.40 6.78
C ILE A 91 -0.97 2.93 6.83
N VAL A 92 -1.60 3.51 7.85
CA VAL A 92 -1.63 4.97 8.08
C VAL A 92 -0.21 5.55 8.12
N SER A 93 0.74 4.87 8.78
CA SER A 93 2.13 5.31 8.82
C SER A 93 2.80 5.34 7.44
N ILE A 94 2.52 4.38 6.55
CA ILE A 94 3.03 4.37 5.17
C ILE A 94 2.39 5.48 4.35
N LEU A 95 1.07 5.66 4.48
CA LEU A 95 0.30 6.67 3.76
C LEU A 95 0.78 8.07 4.12
N HIS A 96 0.93 8.36 5.42
CA HIS A 96 1.42 9.65 5.91
C HIS A 96 2.83 9.96 5.40
N LYS A 97 3.75 8.97 5.41
CA LYS A 97 5.11 9.12 4.84
C LYS A 97 5.12 9.44 3.34
N ASN A 98 4.05 9.12 2.61
CA ASN A 98 3.91 9.40 1.19
C ASN A 98 2.95 10.57 0.90
N CYS A 99 2.71 11.42 1.90
CA CYS A 99 1.87 12.61 1.79
C CYS A 99 0.44 12.28 1.34
N ALA A 100 -0.16 11.24 1.90
CA ALA A 100 -1.57 10.99 1.73
C ALA A 100 -2.40 12.20 2.23
N PRO A 101 -3.46 12.60 1.49
CA PRO A 101 -4.37 13.63 1.93
C PRO A 101 -5.02 13.34 3.30
N PRO A 102 -5.42 14.37 4.06
CA PRO A 102 -6.06 14.19 5.37
C PRO A 102 -7.27 13.26 5.36
N ASP A 103 -8.16 13.37 4.37
CA ASP A 103 -9.34 12.53 4.22
C ASP A 103 -9.00 11.05 4.04
N ILE A 104 -7.92 10.75 3.31
CA ILE A 104 -7.39 9.40 3.17
C ILE A 104 -6.86 8.89 4.51
N LEU A 105 -6.12 9.71 5.26
CA LEU A 105 -5.57 9.32 6.56
C LEU A 105 -6.67 9.07 7.59
N GLU A 106 -7.66 9.96 7.68
CA GLU A 106 -8.81 9.86 8.58
C GLU A 106 -9.59 8.56 8.34
N LYS A 107 -9.84 8.23 7.07
CA LYS A 107 -10.52 6.98 6.68
C LYS A 107 -9.84 5.74 7.26
N TYR A 108 -8.51 5.63 7.16
CA TYR A 108 -7.79 4.46 7.66
C TYR A 108 -7.51 4.52 9.17
N LEU A 109 -7.41 5.71 9.76
CA LEU A 109 -7.37 5.88 11.23
C LEU A 109 -8.64 5.34 11.89
N ALA A 110 -9.81 5.59 11.28
CA ALA A 110 -11.09 5.11 11.79
C ALA A 110 -11.18 3.57 11.90
N LEU A 111 -10.33 2.84 11.16
CA LEU A 111 -10.26 1.37 11.16
C LEU A 111 -9.31 0.80 12.24
N ILE A 112 -8.72 1.65 13.07
CA ILE A 112 -7.92 1.22 14.23
C ILE A 112 -8.86 1.09 15.44
N ASP A 113 -9.01 -0.14 15.94
CA ASP A 113 -9.90 -0.46 17.07
C ASP A 113 -9.36 0.08 18.40
N ASP A 114 -8.04 0.01 18.60
CA ASP A 114 -7.37 0.54 19.79
C ASP A 114 -7.46 2.07 19.81
N LEU A 115 -8.25 2.60 20.73
CA LEU A 115 -8.54 4.04 20.85
C LEU A 115 -7.27 4.84 21.17
N GLU A 116 -6.43 4.35 22.07
CA GLU A 116 -5.22 5.06 22.49
C GLU A 116 -4.22 5.15 21.33
N LEU A 117 -3.98 4.02 20.65
CA LEU A 117 -3.14 3.95 19.46
C LEU A 117 -3.66 4.87 18.36
N ARG A 118 -4.98 4.86 18.11
CA ARG A 118 -5.62 5.72 17.12
C ARG A 118 -5.43 7.20 17.43
N LEU A 119 -5.66 7.62 18.68
CA LEU A 119 -5.51 9.02 19.10
C LEU A 119 -4.04 9.48 19.02
N ASN A 120 -3.10 8.64 19.45
CA ASN A 120 -1.68 8.94 19.38
C ASN A 120 -1.19 9.06 17.93
N LEU A 121 -1.65 8.17 17.04
CA LEU A 121 -1.30 8.24 15.63
C LEU A 121 -1.98 9.43 14.93
N ALA A 122 -3.25 9.72 15.24
CA ALA A 122 -3.96 10.88 14.72
C ALA A 122 -3.19 12.17 15.00
N LYS A 123 -2.80 12.42 16.26
CA LYS A 123 -1.96 13.57 16.65
C LYS A 123 -0.68 13.64 15.81
N LYS A 124 -0.01 12.51 15.59
CA LYS A 124 1.24 12.45 14.83
C LYS A 124 1.08 12.80 13.35
N VAL A 125 -0.04 12.43 12.73
CA VAL A 125 -0.26 12.66 11.29
C VAL A 125 -0.98 14.00 11.02
N THR A 126 -1.69 14.55 12.00
CA THR A 126 -2.33 15.87 11.92
C THR A 126 -1.45 17.00 12.40
N CYS A 127 -0.38 16.73 13.14
CA CYS A 127 0.72 17.66 13.31
C CYS A 127 1.56 17.64 12.03
N PRO A 128 1.39 18.60 11.09
CA PRO A 128 2.48 18.88 10.18
C PRO A 128 3.66 19.16 11.09
N LYS A 129 4.70 18.32 11.04
CA LYS A 129 5.97 18.62 11.73
C LYS A 129 6.21 20.09 11.46
N ALA A 130 6.20 20.88 12.54
CA ALA A 130 6.32 22.32 12.48
C ALA A 130 7.33 22.65 11.40
N VAL A 131 6.91 23.48 10.45
CA VAL A 131 7.80 24.12 9.50
C VAL A 131 8.83 24.83 10.38
N VAL A 132 9.96 24.16 10.63
CA VAL A 132 11.12 24.70 11.31
C VAL A 132 12.09 24.95 10.18
N ASP A 133 12.17 26.23 9.81
CA ASP A 133 13.11 26.96 8.93
C ASP A 133 13.66 26.25 7.69
#